data_AF-A0A4Q0XZH7-F1
#
_entry.id   AF-A0A4Q0XZH7-F1
#
_cell.length_a   1.000
_cell.length_b   1.000
_cell.length_c   1.000
_cell.angle_alpha   90.00
_cell.angle_beta   90.00
_cell.angle_gamma   90.00
#
_symmetry.space_group_name_H-M   'P 1'
#
loop_
_entity.id
_entity.type
_entity.pdbx_description
1 polymer ?
#
loop_
_entity_poly.entity_id
_entity_poly.type
_entity_poly.pdbx_seq_one_letter_code
_entity_poly.pdbx_strand_id
1 'polypeptide(L)'
;MSKLLILMIFTLFSFANDKFINMKSCESLKLSRFTTLISCHNIDYLVEYKLQDDEEKDNIKKITAITVNDQKIIKTTGKVK
;
A
#
# COMPACT_ATOMS: atom_id res chain seq x y z
N MET A 1 -18.03 -33.61 -30.81
CA MET A 1 -17.64 -33.46 -29.39
C MET A 1 -16.48 -32.47 -29.15
N SER A 2 -15.81 -31.93 -30.18
CA SER A 2 -14.67 -31.00 -29.99
C SER A 2 -15.04 -29.58 -29.53
N LYS A 3 -16.32 -29.16 -29.65
CA LYS A 3 -16.75 -27.80 -29.28
C LYS A 3 -16.74 -27.52 -27.78
N LEU A 4 -16.87 -28.55 -26.94
CA LEU A 4 -16.81 -28.41 -25.47
C LEU A 4 -15.38 -28.18 -24.96
N LEU A 5 -14.39 -28.67 -25.68
CA LEU A 5 -12.97 -28.55 -25.32
C LEU A 5 -12.48 -27.11 -25.46
N ILE A 6 -12.98 -26.40 -26.47
CA ILE A 6 -12.67 -24.97 -26.71
C ILE A 6 -13.22 -24.09 -25.60
N LEU A 7 -14.45 -24.37 -25.12
CA LEU A 7 -15.09 -23.60 -24.05
C LEU A 7 -14.32 -23.70 -22.72
N MET A 8 -13.75 -24.86 -22.43
CA MET A 8 -12.99 -25.12 -21.20
C MET A 8 -11.64 -24.36 -21.19
N ILE A 9 -11.03 -24.15 -22.35
CA ILE A 9 -9.77 -23.40 -22.48
C ILE A 9 -9.98 -21.91 -22.19
N PHE A 10 -11.11 -21.32 -22.61
CA PHE A 10 -11.39 -19.91 -22.36
C PHE A 10 -11.68 -19.57 -20.89
N THR A 11 -12.23 -20.51 -20.11
CA THR A 11 -12.51 -20.28 -18.68
C THR A 11 -11.26 -20.20 -17.81
N LEU A 12 -10.13 -20.79 -18.24
CA LEU A 12 -8.87 -20.78 -17.47
C LEU A 12 -8.16 -19.41 -17.51
N PHE A 13 -8.36 -18.61 -18.56
CA PHE A 13 -7.75 -17.28 -18.66
C PHE A 13 -8.45 -16.21 -17.82
N SER A 14 -9.68 -16.46 -17.35
CA SER A 14 -10.44 -15.48 -16.56
C SER A 14 -9.91 -15.33 -15.13
N PHE A 15 -9.21 -16.33 -14.59
CA PHE A 15 -8.64 -16.32 -13.23
C PHE A 15 -7.20 -15.78 -13.16
N ALA A 16 -6.59 -15.41 -14.28
CA ALA A 16 -5.24 -14.81 -14.31
C ALA A 16 -5.25 -13.27 -14.13
N ASN A 17 -6.44 -12.67 -13.98
CA ASN A 17 -6.63 -11.22 -13.85
C ASN A 17 -7.00 -10.81 -12.43
N ASP A 18 -6.64 -11.61 -11.43
CA ASP A 18 -6.48 -11.08 -10.08
C ASP A 18 -5.28 -10.14 -10.13
N LYS A 19 -5.58 -8.85 -10.28
CA LYS A 19 -4.63 -7.75 -10.19
C LYS A 19 -4.08 -7.69 -8.76
N PHE A 20 -3.24 -8.66 -8.39
CA PHE A 20 -2.19 -8.42 -7.42
C PHE A 20 -1.20 -7.49 -8.12
N ILE A 21 -1.57 -6.22 -8.18
CA ILE A 21 -0.74 -5.13 -8.66
C ILE A 21 0.55 -5.29 -7.89
N ASN A 22 1.62 -5.68 -8.58
CA ASN A 22 2.96 -5.73 -8.01
C ASN A 22 3.22 -4.32 -7.46
N MET A 23 3.08 -4.11 -6.14
CA MET A 23 3.44 -2.86 -5.44
C MET A 23 4.98 -2.72 -5.39
N LYS A 24 5.67 -3.11 -6.46
CA LYS A 24 7.12 -3.18 -6.55
C LYS A 24 7.75 -1.82 -6.85
N SER A 25 7.01 -0.91 -7.48
CA SER A 25 7.44 0.48 -7.68
C SER A 25 6.70 1.38 -6.71
N CYS A 26 7.30 1.61 -5.55
CA CYS A 26 6.88 2.68 -4.66
C CYS A 26 7.91 3.80 -4.72
N GLU A 27 7.44 5.04 -4.84
CA GLU A 27 8.28 6.23 -4.77
C GLU A 27 8.21 6.83 -3.37
N SER A 28 9.35 7.20 -2.81
CA SER A 28 9.42 7.85 -1.50
C SER A 28 9.83 9.31 -1.65
N LEU A 29 8.99 10.23 -1.17
CA LEU A 29 9.27 11.65 -1.10
C LEU A 29 9.38 12.09 0.37
N LYS A 30 10.55 12.57 0.77
CA LYS A 30 10.72 13.22 2.08
C LYS A 30 10.11 14.62 2.03
N LEU A 31 8.99 14.82 2.71
CA LEU A 31 8.32 16.12 2.82
C LEU A 31 8.97 16.99 3.90
N SER A 32 9.47 16.37 4.97
CA SER A 32 10.22 17.03 6.04
C SER A 32 11.10 16.03 6.78
N ARG A 33 11.82 16.47 7.82
CA ARG A 33 12.56 15.57 8.72
C ARG A 33 11.65 14.57 9.45
N PHE A 34 10.37 14.90 9.62
CA PHE A 34 9.42 14.10 10.40
C PHE A 34 8.27 13.52 9.57
N THR A 35 8.31 13.67 8.25
CA THR A 35 7.23 13.21 7.37
C THR A 35 7.76 12.71 6.03
N THR A 36 7.40 11.48 5.66
CA THR A 36 7.67 10.89 4.35
C THR A 36 6.36 10.48 3.70
N LEU A 37 6.20 10.80 2.42
CA LEU A 37 5.14 10.28 1.58
C LEU A 37 5.69 9.10 0.77
N ILE A 38 5.06 7.94 0.87
CA ILE A 38 5.41 6.75 0.08
C ILE A 38 4.24 6.49 -0.87
N SER A 39 4.41 6.80 -2.15
CA SER A 39 3.38 6.56 -3.17
C SER A 39 3.58 5.20 -3.81
N CYS A 40 2.60 4.32 -3.67
CA CYS A 40 2.58 2.98 -4.25
C CYS A 40 1.36 2.85 -5.17
N HIS A 41 1.54 3.20 -6.45
CA HIS A 41 0.51 3.10 -7.48
C HIS A 41 -0.80 3.86 -7.15
N ASN A 42 -1.78 3.20 -6.52
CA ASN A 42 -3.10 3.78 -6.20
C ASN A 42 -3.27 4.11 -4.69
N ILE A 43 -2.21 3.90 -3.90
CA ILE A 43 -2.23 4.11 -2.46
C ILE A 43 -0.99 4.92 -2.07
N ASP A 44 -1.22 6.04 -1.40
CA ASP A 44 -0.17 6.85 -0.81
C ASP A 44 -0.14 6.63 0.70
N TYR A 45 1.05 6.42 1.25
CA TYR A 45 1.26 6.28 2.68
C TYR A 45 1.94 7.53 3.22
N LEU A 46 1.24 8.27 4.06
CA LEU A 46 1.84 9.36 4.83
C LEU A 46 2.40 8.79 6.14
N VAL A 47 3.72 8.77 6.24
CA VAL A 47 4.46 8.29 7.42
C VAL A 47 4.92 9.50 8.23
N GLU A 48 4.46 9.58 9.46
CA GLU A 48 4.84 10.59 10.43
C GLU A 48 5.79 9.97 11.47
N TYR A 49 6.93 10.61 11.71
CA TYR A 49 7.94 10.16 12.67
C TYR A 49 7.86 10.95 13.99
N LYS A 50 8.40 10.38 15.06
CA LYS A 50 8.51 11.03 16.37
C LYS A 50 9.63 12.07 16.36
N LEU A 51 9.50 13.07 17.24
CA LEU A 51 10.56 14.02 17.58
C LEU A 51 11.54 13.33 18.53
N GLN A 52 12.45 12.49 18.04
CA GLN A 52 13.52 11.91 18.87
C GLN A 52 14.73 11.42 18.04
N ASP A 53 15.94 11.65 18.57
CA ASP A 53 17.26 11.40 17.97
C ASP A 53 17.74 9.93 18.08
N ASP A 54 16.96 9.02 18.66
CA ASP A 54 17.39 7.62 18.82
C ASP A 54 17.19 6.83 17.51
N GLU A 55 18.27 6.64 16.76
CA GLU A 55 18.32 5.82 15.53
C GLU A 55 17.96 4.34 15.76
N GLU A 56 17.99 3.86 17.02
CA GLU A 56 17.83 2.44 17.36
C GLU A 56 16.38 1.94 17.49
N LYS A 57 15.36 2.81 17.48
CA LYS A 57 13.94 2.41 17.62
C LYS A 57 13.10 2.78 16.40
N ASP A 58 12.04 2.00 16.15
CA ASP A 58 11.02 2.29 15.15
C ASP A 58 10.36 3.66 15.46
N ASN A 59 10.91 4.71 14.85
CA ASN A 59 10.55 6.12 15.09
C ASN A 59 9.22 6.50 14.44
N ILE A 60 8.49 5.55 13.86
CA ILE A 60 7.19 5.81 13.24
C ILE A 60 6.13 6.10 14.32
N LYS A 61 5.62 7.33 14.30
CA LYS A 61 4.50 7.79 15.13
C LYS A 61 3.19 7.30 14.55
N LYS A 62 2.97 7.52 13.26
CA LYS A 62 1.68 7.27 12.60
C LYS A 62 1.88 6.97 11.12
N ILE A 63 1.08 6.04 10.60
CA ILE A 63 0.98 5.77 9.17
C ILE A 63 -0.47 5.94 8.76
N THR A 64 -0.68 6.79 7.76
CA THR A 64 -1.99 7.02 7.17
C THR A 64 -1.96 6.54 5.73
N ALA A 65 -2.83 5.60 5.37
CA ALA A 65 -3.07 5.22 3.99
C ALA A 65 -4.08 6.20 3.38
N ILE A 66 -3.75 6.73 2.20
CA ILE A 66 -4.52 7.70 1.45
C ILE A 66 -4.78 7.06 0.08
N THR A 67 -6.03 7.03 -0.31
CA THR A 67 -6.47 6.64 -1.65
C THR A 67 -7.27 7.80 -2.24
N VAL A 68 -7.65 7.70 -3.51
CA VAL A 68 -8.47 8.73 -4.17
C VAL A 68 -9.78 9.01 -3.41
N ASN A 69 -10.33 8.00 -2.73
CA ASN A 69 -11.67 8.07 -2.14
C ASN A 69 -11.69 8.07 -0.62
N ASP A 70 -10.59 7.68 0.04
CA ASP A 70 -10.56 7.45 1.49
C ASP A 70 -9.19 7.69 2.10
N GLN A 71 -9.18 8.02 3.39
CA GLN A 71 -8.01 8.16 4.21
C GLN A 71 -8.18 7.40 5.53
N LYS A 72 -7.28 6.45 5.82
CA LYS A 72 -7.35 5.63 7.01
C LYS A 72 -6.02 5.56 7.76
N ILE A 73 -6.08 5.71 9.07
CA ILE A 73 -4.93 5.49 9.95
C ILE A 73 -4.73 3.98 10.11
N ILE A 74 -3.59 3.45 9.66
CA ILE A 74 -3.29 2.02 9.70
C ILE A 74 -2.33 1.63 10.83
N LYS A 75 -1.54 2.58 11.33
CA LYS A 75 -0.67 2.41 12.51
C LYS A 75 -0.59 3.73 13.25
N THR A 76 -0.69 3.67 14.57
CA THR A 76 -0.40 4.82 15.44
C THR A 76 0.22 4.32 16.74
N THR A 77 1.28 4.97 17.20
CA THR A 77 1.81 4.77 18.55
C THR A 77 1.10 5.73 19.50
N GLY A 78 0.08 5.20 20.18
CA GLY A 78 -0.81 5.92 21.09
C GLY A 78 -2.23 5.37 20.97
N LYS A 79 -2.97 5.24 22.08
CA LYS A 79 -4.33 4.69 22.07
C LYS A 79 -5.19 5.47 21.07
N VAL A 80 -5.72 4.79 20.05
CA VAL A 80 -6.88 5.26 19.28
C VAL A 80 -8.02 5.32 20.30
N LYS A 81 -8.47 6.53 20.62
CA LYS A 81 -9.57 6.74 21.56
C LYS A 81 -10.88 6.75 20.78
#